data_AF-A0A7X3VEW8-F1
#
_entry.id   AF-A0A7X3VEW8-F1
#
_cell.length_a   1.000
_cell.length_b   1.000
_cell.length_c   1.000
_cell.angle_alpha   90.00
_cell.angle_beta   90.00
_cell.angle_gamma   90.00
#
_symmetry.space_group_name_H-M   'P 1'
#
loop_
_entity.id
_entity.type
_entity.pdbx_description
1 polymer ?
#
loop_
_entity_poly.entity_id
_entity_poly.type
_entity_poly.pdbx_seq_one_letter_code
_entity_poly.pdbx_strand_id
1 'polypeptide(L)'
;ASPLECYERLETVVPQQALALANSKLSLTQARLLARDLTGQLGGRERPGAFVKAAFERVLGRPATRKEQARSRSFLQSQSDRLQDTERLTPFEGGETSEVPPSDEPWLRARENLIHVLFNHNEFVTIR
;
A
#
# COMPACT_ATOMS: atom_id res chain seq x y z
N ALA A 1 -20.64 -25.30 28.53
CA ALA A 1 -20.58 -24.23 27.50
C ALA A 1 -19.96 -24.83 26.25
N SER A 2 -20.57 -24.61 25.08
CA SER A 2 -20.21 -25.26 23.81
C SER A 2 -19.03 -24.54 23.14
N PRO A 3 -18.06 -25.23 22.51
CA PRO A 3 -16.90 -24.66 21.82
C PRO A 3 -17.25 -23.96 20.48
N LEU A 4 -18.50 -23.50 20.32
CA LEU A 4 -19.09 -22.91 19.11
C LEU A 4 -19.02 -21.37 19.07
N GLU A 5 -18.37 -20.73 20.03
CA GLU A 5 -18.03 -19.31 19.91
C GLU A 5 -16.78 -19.17 19.02
N CYS A 6 -16.97 -19.46 17.73
CA CYS A 6 -16.08 -18.99 16.69
C CYS A 6 -15.85 -17.50 16.93
N TYR A 7 -14.59 -17.13 17.21
CA TYR A 7 -14.14 -15.76 17.44
C TYR A 7 -14.26 -14.98 16.13
N GLU A 8 -15.48 -14.64 15.73
CA GLU A 8 -15.73 -13.72 14.64
C GLU A 8 -15.38 -12.32 15.16
N ARG A 9 -14.29 -11.77 14.62
CA ARG A 9 -13.78 -10.48 15.04
C ARG A 9 -14.83 -9.43 14.68
N LEU A 10 -15.31 -8.70 15.68
CA LEU A 10 -16.18 -7.54 15.44
C LEU A 10 -15.45 -6.55 14.52
N GLU A 11 -15.98 -6.34 13.32
CA GLU A 11 -15.49 -5.34 12.37
C GLU A 11 -15.93 -3.95 12.86
N THR A 12 -15.06 -3.32 13.64
CA THR A 12 -15.24 -1.91 14.03
C THR A 12 -14.30 -1.06 13.19
N VAL A 13 -14.85 -0.06 12.50
CA VAL A 13 -14.06 1.02 11.89
C VAL A 13 -13.92 2.12 12.94
N VAL A 14 -12.73 2.36 13.46
CA VAL A 14 -12.44 3.55 14.29
C VAL A 14 -11.80 4.59 13.37
N PRO A 15 -12.56 5.59 12.88
CA PRO A 15 -12.09 6.48 11.81
C PRO A 15 -10.82 7.26 12.19
N GLN A 16 -10.66 7.55 13.48
CA GLN A 16 -9.50 8.26 14.02
C GLN A 16 -8.22 7.41 13.96
N GLN A 17 -8.33 6.09 14.14
CA GLN A 17 -7.20 5.16 14.05
C GLN A 17 -6.77 4.95 12.59
N ALA A 18 -7.75 4.80 11.68
CA ALA A 18 -7.49 4.69 10.25
C ALA A 18 -6.81 5.96 9.69
N LEU A 19 -7.28 7.15 10.08
CA LEU A 19 -6.66 8.41 9.68
C LEU A 19 -5.25 8.58 10.25
N ALA A 20 -5.02 8.15 11.50
CA ALA A 20 -3.70 8.18 12.12
C ALA A 20 -2.71 7.27 11.38
N LEU A 21 -3.12 6.06 11.00
CA LEU A 21 -2.28 5.12 10.24
C LEU A 21 -1.99 5.59 8.82
N ALA A 22 -2.97 6.20 8.13
CA ALA A 22 -2.79 6.73 6.78
C ALA A 22 -1.82 7.91 6.72
N ASN A 23 -1.70 8.68 7.81
CA ASN A 23 -0.75 9.78 7.91
C ASN A 23 0.49 9.42 8.75
N SER A 24 0.59 8.17 9.22
CA SER A 24 1.64 7.77 10.14
C SER A 24 3.00 7.75 9.46
N LYS A 25 3.95 8.46 10.07
CA LYS A 25 5.37 8.43 9.71
C LYS A 25 5.90 7.00 9.61
N LEU A 26 5.53 6.14 10.56
CA LEU A 26 5.95 4.74 10.59
C LEU A 26 5.41 3.96 9.39
N SER A 27 4.11 4.09 9.10
CA SER A 27 3.47 3.41 7.96
C SER A 27 4.11 3.80 6.64
N LEU A 28 4.39 5.10 6.44
CA LEU A 28 5.07 5.60 5.25
C LEU A 28 6.50 5.08 5.16
N THR A 29 7.28 5.12 6.25
CA THR A 29 8.65 4.59 6.28
C THR A 29 8.68 3.10 5.92
N GLN A 30 7.83 2.30 6.57
CA GLN A 30 7.79 0.86 6.33
C GLN A 30 7.33 0.52 4.92
N ALA A 31 6.39 1.28 4.37
CA ALA A 31 5.92 1.07 3.00
C ALA A 31 7.04 1.31 1.98
N ARG A 32 7.87 2.34 2.22
CA ARG A 32 9.03 2.66 1.38
C ARG A 32 10.09 1.57 1.44
N LEU A 33 10.47 1.15 2.65
CA LEU A 33 11.46 0.09 2.85
C LEU A 33 11.00 -1.22 2.21
N LEU A 34 9.76 -1.63 2.44
CA LEU A 34 9.25 -2.89 1.92
C LEU A 34 9.12 -2.88 0.39
N ALA A 35 8.67 -1.77 -0.20
CA ALA A 35 8.57 -1.66 -1.65
C ALA A 35 9.95 -1.77 -2.33
N ARG A 36 11.00 -1.20 -1.72
CA ARG A 36 12.39 -1.31 -2.20
C ARG A 36 12.93 -2.73 -2.07
N ASP A 37 12.72 -3.36 -0.92
CA ASP A 37 13.10 -4.76 -0.66
C ASP A 37 12.48 -5.71 -1.70
N LEU A 38 11.16 -5.68 -1.85
CA LEU A 38 10.45 -6.50 -2.83
C LEU A 38 10.85 -6.21 -4.27
N THR A 39 11.13 -4.94 -4.59
CA THR A 39 11.62 -4.55 -5.92
C THR A 39 13.02 -5.09 -6.18
N GLY A 40 13.92 -5.04 -5.19
CA GLY A 40 15.27 -5.60 -5.31
C GLY A 40 15.25 -7.13 -5.52
N GLN A 41 14.36 -7.83 -4.83
CA GLN A 41 14.23 -9.29 -4.93
C GLN A 41 13.62 -9.77 -6.26
N LEU A 42 12.61 -9.07 -6.78
CA LEU A 42 11.85 -9.52 -7.96
C LEU A 42 12.43 -9.03 -9.30
N GLY A 43 13.36 -8.08 -9.24
CA GLY A 43 13.84 -7.33 -10.39
C GLY A 43 13.03 -6.04 -10.63
N GLY A 44 13.54 -5.19 -11.52
CA GLY A 44 13.09 -3.81 -11.71
C GLY A 44 11.66 -3.61 -12.22
N ARG A 45 11.45 -2.53 -12.97
CA ARG A 45 10.13 -2.01 -13.36
C ARG A 45 9.23 -3.02 -14.09
N GLU A 46 9.80 -3.94 -14.86
CA GLU A 46 9.11 -4.78 -15.86
C GLU A 46 8.17 -5.87 -15.31
N ARG A 47 8.14 -6.08 -13.99
CA ARG A 47 7.36 -7.18 -13.37
C ARG A 47 6.30 -6.70 -12.38
N PRO A 48 5.36 -5.82 -12.77
CA PRO A 48 4.34 -5.31 -11.85
C PRO A 48 3.42 -6.41 -11.31
N GLY A 49 3.12 -7.44 -12.10
CA GLY A 49 2.28 -8.56 -11.65
C GLY A 49 2.91 -9.41 -10.55
N ALA A 50 4.22 -9.66 -10.65
CA ALA A 50 4.97 -10.39 -9.62
C ALA A 50 5.08 -9.57 -8.33
N PHE A 51 5.31 -8.26 -8.47
CA PHE A 51 5.33 -7.34 -7.33
C PHE A 51 4.00 -7.34 -6.58
N VAL A 52 2.87 -7.20 -7.28
CA VAL A 52 1.54 -7.22 -6.65
C VAL A 52 1.32 -8.54 -5.90
N LYS A 53 1.68 -9.68 -6.49
CA LYS A 53 1.53 -10.97 -5.83
C LYS A 53 2.33 -11.02 -4.51
N ALA A 54 3.61 -10.68 -4.56
CA ALA A 54 4.49 -10.70 -3.39
C ALA A 54 4.06 -9.69 -2.32
N ALA A 55 3.56 -8.52 -2.73
CA ALA A 55 3.05 -7.49 -1.82
C ALA A 55 1.84 -7.98 -1.02
N PHE A 56 0.88 -8.62 -1.69
CA PHE A 56 -0.30 -9.21 -1.02
C PHE A 56 0.10 -10.34 -0.06
N GLU A 57 0.99 -11.23 -0.49
CA GLU A 57 1.46 -12.33 0.35
C GLU A 57 2.23 -11.81 1.58
N ARG A 58 3.06 -10.78 1.42
CA ARG A 58 3.86 -10.21 2.52
C ARG A 58 3.04 -9.38 3.49
N VAL A 59 2.09 -8.57 3.00
CA VAL A 59 1.34 -7.63 3.84
C VAL A 59 0.06 -8.24 4.40
N LEU A 60 -0.68 -8.99 3.57
CA LEU A 60 -1.99 -9.54 3.93
C LEU A 60 -1.96 -11.04 4.22
N GLY A 61 -0.81 -11.71 4.05
CA GLY A 61 -0.66 -13.15 4.32
C GLY A 61 -1.46 -14.04 3.37
N ARG A 62 -1.98 -13.51 2.25
CA ARG A 62 -2.80 -14.24 1.28
C ARG A 62 -2.47 -13.81 -0.16
N PRO A 63 -2.73 -14.67 -1.17
CA PRO A 63 -2.60 -14.25 -2.55
C PRO A 63 -3.67 -13.21 -2.94
N ALA A 64 -3.31 -12.33 -3.87
CA ALA A 64 -4.26 -11.43 -4.50
C ALA A 64 -5.26 -12.20 -5.36
N THR A 65 -6.54 -11.83 -5.29
CA THR A 65 -7.55 -12.32 -6.23
C THR A 65 -7.29 -11.75 -7.63
N ARG A 66 -7.90 -12.35 -8.67
CA ARG A 66 -7.77 -11.84 -10.05
C ARG A 66 -8.22 -10.38 -10.20
N LYS A 67 -9.29 -9.99 -9.49
CA LYS A 67 -9.82 -8.62 -9.50
C LYS A 67 -8.86 -7.64 -8.83
N GLU A 68 -8.35 -7.99 -7.64
CA GLU A 68 -7.36 -7.19 -6.92
C GLU A 68 -6.09 -7.02 -7.75
N GLN A 69 -5.58 -8.12 -8.33
CA GLN A 69 -4.38 -8.09 -9.17
C GLN A 69 -4.56 -7.19 -10.40
N ALA A 70 -5.72 -7.21 -11.05
CA ALA A 70 -6.03 -6.30 -12.15
C ALA A 70 -6.07 -4.85 -11.69
N ARG A 71 -6.78 -4.55 -10.60
CA ARG A 71 -6.90 -3.20 -10.04
C ARG A 71 -5.56 -2.64 -9.58
N SER A 72 -4.75 -3.41 -8.87
CA SER A 72 -3.42 -2.98 -8.42
C SER A 72 -2.48 -2.71 -9.59
N ARG A 73 -2.55 -3.49 -10.67
CA ARG A 73 -1.76 -3.20 -11.88
C ARG A 73 -2.18 -1.89 -12.55
N SER A 74 -3.49 -1.67 -12.71
CA SER A 74 -4.00 -0.41 -13.24
C SER A 74 -3.62 0.78 -12.35
N PHE A 75 -3.68 0.62 -11.02
CA PHE A 75 -3.24 1.63 -10.07
C PHE A 75 -1.74 1.95 -10.20
N LEU A 76 -0.88 0.92 -10.30
CA LEU A 76 0.55 1.14 -10.46
C LEU A 76 0.86 1.92 -11.74
N GLN A 77 0.15 1.63 -12.84
CA GLN A 77 0.30 2.36 -14.09
C GLN A 77 -0.15 3.81 -13.95
N SER A 78 -1.41 4.04 -13.57
CA SER A 78 -1.98 5.40 -13.47
C SER A 78 -1.24 6.27 -12.46
N GLN A 79 -0.78 5.68 -11.36
CA GLN A 79 -0.02 6.41 -10.34
C GLN A 79 1.39 6.74 -10.82
N SER A 80 2.04 5.85 -11.59
CA SER A 80 3.34 6.17 -12.21
C SER A 80 3.20 7.32 -13.21
N ASP A 81 2.17 7.27 -14.06
CA ASP A 81 1.92 8.30 -15.07
C ASP A 81 1.64 9.66 -14.39
N ARG A 82 0.82 9.68 -13.32
CA ARG A 82 0.53 10.89 -12.55
C ARG A 82 1.77 11.46 -11.85
N LEU A 83 2.64 10.59 -11.34
CA LEU A 83 3.87 11.01 -10.66
C LEU A 83 4.96 11.47 -11.62
N GLN A 84 4.88 11.10 -12.90
CA GLN A 84 5.79 11.57 -13.94
C GLN A 84 5.47 13.02 -14.36
N ASP A 85 4.19 13.41 -14.34
CA ASP A 85 3.71 14.75 -14.68
C ASP A 85 3.87 15.73 -13.51
N THR A 86 5.11 16.16 -13.24
CA THR A 86 5.45 16.98 -12.07
C THR A 86 4.86 18.38 -12.13
N GLU A 87 4.59 18.92 -13.32
CA GLU A 87 3.99 20.26 -13.49
C GLU A 87 2.55 20.35 -12.94
N ARG A 88 1.84 19.22 -12.92
CA ARG A 88 0.48 19.14 -12.37
C ARG A 88 0.44 18.78 -10.88
N LEU A 89 1.60 18.55 -10.26
CA LEU A 89 1.70 18.21 -8.85
C LEU A 89 2.01 19.46 -8.03
N THR A 90 1.24 19.67 -6.98
CA THR A 90 1.57 20.65 -5.95
C THR A 90 2.42 19.98 -4.87
N PRO A 91 3.62 20.52 -4.56
CA PRO A 91 4.40 20.05 -3.42
C PRO A 91 3.59 20.23 -2.13
N PHE A 92 3.53 19.19 -1.31
CA PHE A 92 2.92 19.28 0.01
C PHE A 92 4.01 19.56 1.04
N GLU A 93 4.05 20.79 1.55
CA GLU A 93 5.08 21.26 2.50
C GLU A 93 4.78 20.91 3.97
N GLY A 94 3.56 20.43 4.27
CA GLY A 94 3.00 20.36 5.63
C GLY A 94 2.97 18.98 6.29
N GLY A 95 3.84 18.04 5.92
CA GLY A 95 3.83 16.67 6.46
C GLY A 95 5.04 16.38 7.34
N GLU A 96 4.85 15.63 8.44
CA GLU A 96 5.99 15.08 9.17
C GLU A 96 6.85 14.23 8.21
N THR A 97 8.14 14.55 8.14
CA THR A 97 9.06 13.85 7.26
C THR A 97 9.30 12.44 7.80
N SER A 98 8.85 11.45 7.03
CA SER A 98 9.27 10.05 7.23
C SER A 98 10.78 9.93 7.05
N GLU A 99 11.41 9.11 7.89
CA GLU A 99 12.87 8.92 7.96
C GLU A 99 13.46 8.49 6.62
N VAL A 100 12.67 7.75 5.84
CA VAL A 100 13.05 7.30 4.51
C VAL A 100 12.32 8.19 3.52
N PRO A 101 12.99 9.01 2.69
CA PRO A 101 12.31 9.85 1.71
C PRO A 101 11.57 9.00 0.66
N PRO A 102 10.49 9.51 0.03
CA PRO A 102 9.87 8.83 -1.10
C PRO A 102 10.85 8.70 -2.26
N SER A 103 10.66 7.71 -3.13
CA SER A 103 11.51 7.56 -4.31
C SER A 103 11.26 8.68 -5.34
N ASP A 104 12.34 9.17 -5.96
CA ASP A 104 12.25 10.10 -7.10
C ASP A 104 11.76 9.42 -8.38
N GLU A 105 11.91 8.10 -8.48
CA GLU A 105 11.45 7.30 -9.61
C GLU A 105 9.92 7.09 -9.53
N PRO A 106 9.13 7.59 -10.50
CA PRO A 106 7.66 7.55 -10.42
C PRO A 106 7.09 6.13 -10.25
N TRP A 107 7.68 5.16 -10.94
CA TRP A 107 7.24 3.76 -10.89
C TRP A 107 7.57 3.07 -9.56
N LEU A 108 8.69 3.44 -8.92
CA LEU A 108 9.05 2.91 -7.61
C LEU A 108 8.20 3.58 -6.52
N ARG A 109 7.98 4.89 -6.62
CA ARG A 109 7.06 5.62 -5.73
C ARG A 109 5.62 5.12 -5.85
N ALA A 110 5.17 4.70 -7.03
CA ALA A 110 3.87 4.03 -7.19
C ALA A 110 3.80 2.70 -6.42
N ARG A 111 4.90 1.93 -6.36
CA ARG A 111 5.00 0.71 -5.54
C ARG A 111 4.99 1.02 -4.05
N GLU A 112 5.71 2.05 -3.61
CA GLU A 112 5.67 2.55 -2.22
C GLU A 112 4.23 2.90 -1.81
N ASN A 113 3.49 3.61 -2.68
CA ASN A 113 2.09 3.96 -2.47
C ASN A 113 1.18 2.72 -2.39
N LEU A 114 1.40 1.71 -3.23
CA LEU A 114 0.60 0.48 -3.19
C LEU A 114 0.78 -0.26 -1.86
N ILE A 115 2.02 -0.41 -1.37
CA ILE A 115 2.28 -1.04 -0.07
C ILE A 115 1.60 -0.24 1.06
N HIS A 116 1.67 1.09 0.99
CA HIS A 116 1.00 1.95 1.97
C HIS A 116 -0.52 1.73 1.98
N VAL A 117 -1.16 1.62 0.80
CA VAL A 117 -2.58 1.26 0.69
C VAL A 117 -2.86 -0.11 1.31
N LEU A 118 -1.98 -1.09 1.09
CA LEU A 118 -2.15 -2.44 1.66
C LEU A 118 -2.04 -2.46 3.19
N PHE A 119 -1.14 -1.66 3.78
CA PHE A 119 -1.10 -1.52 5.25
C PHE A 119 -2.39 -0.94 5.82
N ASN A 120 -3.02 -0.03 5.08
CA ASN A 120 -4.31 0.55 5.47
C ASN A 120 -5.51 -0.34 5.10
N HIS A 121 -5.32 -1.44 4.36
CA HIS A 121 -6.41 -2.28 3.86
C HIS A 121 -7.29 -2.87 4.97
N ASN A 122 -6.69 -3.24 6.11
CA ASN A 122 -7.42 -3.83 7.23
C ASN A 122 -8.12 -2.80 8.13
N GLU A 123 -7.80 -1.51 7.99
CA GLU A 123 -8.47 -0.41 8.72
C GLU A 123 -9.64 0.18 7.93
N PHE A 124 -9.66 -0.03 6.61
CA PHE A 124 -10.76 0.33 5.73
C PHE A 124 -11.55 -0.92 5.30
N VAL A 125 -12.26 -1.55 6.24
CA VAL A 125 -13.45 -2.33 5.86
C VAL A 125 -14.54 -1.32 5.52
N THR A 126 -14.61 -0.93 4.25
CA THR A 126 -15.82 -0.31 3.70
C THR A 126 -16.95 -1.32 3.76
N ILE A 127 -17.94 -1.07 4.62
CA ILE A 127 -19.24 -1.75 4.60
C ILE A 127 -19.99 -1.34 3.32
N ARG A 128 -20.66 -2.32 2.71
CA ARG A 128 -21.42 -2.26 1.45
C ARG A 128 -22.49 -1.18 1.42
#